data_AF-A0AAD7RQ57-F1
#
_entry.id   AF-A0AAD7RQ57-F1
#
_cell.length_a   1.000
_cell.length_b   1.000
_cell.length_c   1.000
_cell.angle_alpha   90.00
_cell.angle_beta   90.00
_cell.angle_gamma   90.00
#
_symmetry.space_group_name_H-M   'P 1'
#
loop_
_entity.id
_entity.type
_entity.pdbx_description
1 polymer ?
#
loop_
_entity_poly.entity_id
_entity_poly.type
_entity_poly.pdbx_seq_one_letter_code
_entity_poly.pdbx_strand_id
1 'polypeptide(L)'
;MFDGVLTSPGYGNAEDKALYVLSSLAVSPQQKEAIERATVGQTKNALWTEYRKKRVTASNFGLVLKAVKRNSYPPSLFKTLLGQYNLKQGAHACHEPKAKQEYTERTGVTIQERGVFLSDSGLLGGSPDGMVSDDCIIEVKCPYAARTKTNLQAAERKDFFLELDEVTGLLKLKQTHNHWHQIQGNLHLTGANNCHLVVWTPLDLVILETFYKDCFLPHILSQM
;
A
#
# COMPACT_ATOMS: atom_id res chain seq x y z
N MET A 1 18.08 10.69 7.79
CA MET A 1 17.39 10.35 9.05
C MET A 1 17.68 8.92 9.52
N PHE A 2 17.74 7.90 8.65
CA PHE A 2 17.98 6.48 9.05
C PHE A 2 19.45 6.04 9.18
N ASP A 3 20.36 6.57 8.35
CA ASP A 3 21.74 6.05 8.26
C ASP A 3 22.58 6.27 9.52
N GLY A 4 22.24 7.29 10.31
CA GLY A 4 22.91 7.57 11.57
C GLY A 4 22.47 6.68 12.73
N VAL A 5 21.29 6.04 12.64
CA VAL A 5 20.74 5.26 13.76
C VAL A 5 21.56 3.99 13.96
N LEU A 6 21.77 3.22 12.90
CA LEU A 6 22.49 1.94 12.95
C LEU A 6 23.99 2.09 13.21
N THR A 7 24.55 3.27 12.94
CA THR A 7 25.96 3.59 13.17
C THR A 7 26.17 4.36 14.47
N SER A 8 25.11 4.66 15.22
CA SER A 8 25.21 5.41 16.47
C SER A 8 25.81 4.56 17.60
N PRO A 9 26.60 5.15 18.52
CA PRO A 9 27.05 4.48 19.73
C PRO A 9 25.89 3.92 20.57
N GLY A 10 24.75 4.62 20.58
CA GLY A 10 23.54 4.18 21.29
C GLY A 10 22.99 2.86 20.76
N TYR A 11 23.01 2.63 19.43
CA TYR A 11 22.63 1.34 18.85
C TYR A 11 23.60 0.22 19.21
N GLY A 12 24.90 0.52 19.24
CA GLY A 12 25.94 -0.45 19.63
C GLY A 12 25.78 -0.95 21.07
N ASN A 13 25.34 -0.06 21.96
CA ASN A 13 25.21 -0.30 23.40
C ASN A 13 23.79 -0.71 23.84
N ALA A 14 22.81 -0.72 22.94
CA ALA A 14 21.43 -1.05 23.28
C ALA A 14 21.28 -2.54 23.62
N GLU A 15 20.65 -2.84 24.76
CA GLU A 15 20.28 -4.20 25.16
C GLU A 15 19.27 -4.81 24.16
N ASP A 16 18.26 -4.02 23.78
CA ASP A 16 17.32 -4.35 22.72
C ASP A 16 17.52 -3.41 21.52
N LYS A 17 18.23 -3.92 20.52
CA LYS A 17 18.52 -3.21 19.27
C LYS A 17 17.26 -2.90 18.46
N ALA A 18 16.26 -3.80 18.49
CA ALA A 18 15.02 -3.59 17.74
C ALA A 18 14.20 -2.46 18.37
N LEU A 19 14.06 -2.48 19.70
CA LEU A 19 13.38 -1.42 20.43
C LEU A 19 14.10 -0.07 20.29
N TYR A 20 15.43 -0.06 20.34
CA TYR A 20 16.22 1.17 20.11
C TYR A 20 15.96 1.77 18.72
N VAL A 21 15.93 0.92 17.67
CA VAL A 21 15.61 1.38 16.33
C VAL A 21 14.18 1.90 16.27
N LEU A 22 13.18 1.16 16.78
CA LEU A 22 11.78 1.58 16.75
C LEU A 22 11.56 2.93 17.46
N SER A 23 12.17 3.12 18.63
CA SER A 23 12.09 4.37 19.39
C SER A 23 12.81 5.53 18.68
N SER A 24 13.94 5.28 18.04
CA SER A 24 14.67 6.29 17.24
C SER A 24 13.91 6.73 15.98
N LEU A 25 12.98 5.91 15.50
CA LEU A 25 12.18 6.17 14.31
C LEU A 25 10.79 6.72 14.60
N ALA A 26 10.40 6.74 15.88
CA ALA A 26 9.08 7.16 16.30
C ALA A 26 8.79 8.60 15.84
N VAL A 27 7.55 8.81 15.39
CA VAL A 27 7.08 10.10 14.88
C VAL A 27 5.86 10.55 15.66
N SER A 28 5.89 11.78 16.14
CA SER A 28 4.74 12.42 16.80
C SER A 28 3.58 12.63 15.82
N PRO A 29 2.32 12.75 16.29
CA PRO A 29 1.17 13.06 15.44
C PRO A 29 1.38 14.29 14.55
N GLN A 30 1.96 15.37 15.11
CA GLN A 30 2.24 16.60 14.38
C GLN A 30 3.26 16.38 13.26
N GLN A 31 4.28 15.54 13.51
CA GLN A 31 5.25 15.17 12.48
C GLN A 31 4.62 14.32 11.39
N LYS A 32 3.73 13.37 11.73
CA LYS A 32 3.03 12.56 10.73
C LYS A 32 2.23 13.42 9.77
N GLU A 33 1.44 14.35 10.30
CA GLU A 33 0.66 15.27 9.48
C GLU A 33 1.55 16.17 8.61
N ALA A 34 2.63 16.70 9.18
CA ALA A 34 3.58 17.53 8.43
C ALA A 34 4.24 16.74 7.29
N ILE A 35 4.63 15.49 7.53
CA ILE A 35 5.21 14.59 6.53
C ILE A 35 4.18 14.27 5.45
N GLU A 36 2.95 13.94 5.82
CA GLU A 36 1.89 13.64 4.86
C GLU A 36 1.66 14.83 3.93
N ARG A 37 1.45 16.04 4.47
CA ARG A 37 1.29 17.27 3.68
C ARG A 37 2.50 17.56 2.79
N ALA A 38 3.71 17.40 3.32
CA ALA A 38 4.95 17.66 2.56
C ALA A 38 5.21 16.64 1.44
N THR A 39 4.54 15.49 1.45
CA THR A 39 4.74 14.39 0.50
C THR A 39 3.58 14.17 -0.47
N VAL A 40 2.58 15.07 -0.48
CA VAL A 40 1.50 15.11 -1.48
C VAL A 40 2.09 15.20 -2.90
N GLY A 41 1.41 14.60 -3.88
CA GLY A 41 1.87 14.49 -5.28
C GLY A 41 2.70 13.24 -5.57
N GLN A 42 3.00 12.43 -4.54
CA GLN A 42 3.57 11.09 -4.63
C GLN A 42 4.77 10.96 -5.57
N THR A 43 4.64 10.26 -6.70
CA THR A 43 5.74 10.03 -7.66
C THR A 43 6.31 11.31 -8.24
N LYS A 44 5.55 12.42 -8.24
CA LYS A 44 5.99 13.75 -8.67
C LYS A 44 6.72 14.53 -7.56
N ASN A 45 6.72 14.02 -6.34
CA ASN A 45 7.32 14.65 -5.17
C ASN A 45 8.56 13.87 -4.71
N ALA A 46 9.74 14.48 -4.79
CA ALA A 46 10.98 13.83 -4.38
C ALA A 46 10.99 13.45 -2.88
N LEU A 47 10.37 14.27 -2.02
CA LEU A 47 10.27 13.98 -0.58
C LEU A 47 9.47 12.71 -0.33
N TRP A 48 8.43 12.44 -1.11
CA TRP A 48 7.65 11.20 -0.99
C TRP A 48 8.55 9.96 -1.16
N THR A 49 9.47 10.00 -2.13
CA THR A 49 10.43 8.91 -2.34
C THR A 49 11.38 8.80 -1.16
N GLU A 50 11.93 9.92 -0.66
CA GLU A 50 12.84 9.93 0.49
C GLU A 50 12.19 9.39 1.77
N TYR A 51 10.96 9.80 2.07
CA TYR A 51 10.25 9.34 3.27
C TYR A 51 9.81 7.88 3.19
N ARG A 52 9.68 7.31 1.99
CA ARG A 52 9.38 5.88 1.79
C ARG A 52 10.63 5.00 1.83
N LYS A 53 11.82 5.54 1.57
CA LYS A 53 13.06 4.78 1.69
C LYS A 53 13.20 4.24 3.12
N LYS A 54 13.66 2.99 3.24
CA LYS A 54 13.98 2.32 4.52
C LYS A 54 12.78 2.14 5.45
N ARG A 55 11.56 2.18 4.91
CA ARG A 55 10.32 1.82 5.59
C ARG A 55 9.72 0.58 4.98
N VAL A 56 8.94 -0.14 5.76
CA VAL A 56 8.07 -1.16 5.23
C VAL A 56 6.80 -0.45 4.74
N THR A 57 6.63 -0.37 3.41
CA THR A 57 5.45 0.29 2.82
C THR A 57 4.27 -0.66 2.67
N ALA A 58 3.03 -0.16 2.72
CA ALA A 58 1.81 -0.94 2.61
C ALA A 58 1.78 -1.86 1.37
N SER A 59 2.30 -1.38 0.24
CA SER A 59 2.47 -2.16 -1.01
C SER A 59 3.31 -3.43 -0.85
N ASN A 60 4.14 -3.51 0.19
CA ASN A 60 5.02 -4.63 0.51
C ASN A 60 4.52 -5.48 1.70
N PHE A 61 3.44 -5.11 2.38
CA PHE A 61 2.95 -5.84 3.56
C PHE A 61 2.65 -7.30 3.27
N GLY A 62 1.99 -7.60 2.14
CA GLY A 62 1.70 -8.98 1.75
C GLY A 62 2.96 -9.84 1.54
N LEU A 63 4.07 -9.24 1.09
CA LEU A 63 5.36 -9.94 0.95
C LEU A 63 6.01 -10.20 2.30
N VAL A 64 6.03 -9.18 3.17
CA VAL A 64 6.59 -9.30 4.52
C VAL A 64 5.82 -10.33 5.33
N LEU A 65 4.49 -10.29 5.34
CA LEU A 65 3.66 -11.25 6.06
C LEU A 65 3.88 -12.69 5.58
N LYS A 66 4.02 -12.90 4.26
CA LYS A 66 4.33 -14.22 3.72
C LYS A 66 5.71 -14.73 4.16
N ALA A 67 6.72 -13.85 4.22
CA ALA A 67 8.07 -14.21 4.66
C ALA A 67 8.09 -14.59 6.14
N VAL A 68 7.43 -13.76 6.95
CA VAL A 68 7.25 -13.94 8.38
C VAL A 68 6.52 -15.26 8.68
N LYS A 69 5.35 -15.51 8.06
CA LYS A 69 4.59 -16.76 8.20
C LYS A 69 5.38 -18.02 7.84
N ARG A 70 6.29 -17.91 6.86
CA ARG A 70 7.14 -19.03 6.41
C ARG A 70 8.43 -19.13 7.20
N ASN A 71 8.70 -18.20 8.12
CA ASN A 71 9.98 -18.00 8.77
C ASN A 71 11.16 -18.04 7.78
N SER A 72 11.01 -17.36 6.64
CA SER A 72 11.99 -17.38 5.54
C SER A 72 12.09 -16.00 4.90
N TYR A 73 13.29 -15.40 5.00
CA TYR A 73 13.57 -14.02 4.62
C TYR A 73 14.60 -13.99 3.47
N PRO A 74 14.17 -14.25 2.21
CA PRO A 74 15.11 -14.34 1.10
C PRO A 74 15.75 -12.97 0.79
N PRO A 75 17.00 -12.93 0.28
CA PRO A 75 17.65 -11.68 -0.12
C PRO A 75 16.83 -10.82 -1.12
N SER A 76 15.99 -11.46 -1.93
CA SER A 76 15.08 -10.78 -2.87
C SER A 76 14.02 -9.90 -2.18
N LEU A 77 13.58 -10.28 -0.98
CA LEU A 77 12.67 -9.47 -0.17
C LEU A 77 13.36 -8.16 0.23
N PHE A 78 14.56 -8.25 0.79
CA PHE A 78 15.31 -7.07 1.23
C PHE A 78 15.67 -6.14 0.06
N LYS A 79 16.07 -6.68 -1.09
CA LYS A 79 16.28 -5.88 -2.30
C LYS A 79 15.01 -5.12 -2.73
N THR A 80 13.84 -5.76 -2.61
CA THR A 80 12.54 -5.11 -2.89
C THR A 80 12.25 -3.98 -1.89
N LEU A 81 12.39 -4.26 -0.59
CA LEU A 81 12.16 -3.29 0.48
C LEU A 81 13.13 -2.09 0.42
N LEU A 82 14.36 -2.32 -0.02
CA LEU A 82 15.37 -1.27 -0.22
C LEU A 82 15.21 -0.53 -1.56
N GLY A 83 14.21 -0.87 -2.38
CA GLY A 83 13.96 -0.24 -3.67
C GLY A 83 15.03 -0.54 -4.74
N GLN A 84 15.84 -1.58 -4.54
CA GLN A 84 16.97 -1.94 -5.41
C GLN A 84 16.53 -2.72 -6.68
N TYR A 85 15.28 -3.17 -6.75
CA TYR A 85 14.70 -3.84 -7.93
C TYR A 85 14.08 -2.87 -8.95
N ASN A 86 14.26 -1.56 -8.81
CA ASN A 86 13.79 -0.58 -9.79
C ASN A 86 14.66 -0.55 -11.07
N LEU A 87 14.94 -1.73 -11.63
CA LEU A 87 15.55 -1.89 -12.94
C LEU A 87 14.48 -2.36 -13.94
N LYS A 88 14.02 -1.42 -14.76
CA LYS A 88 13.53 -1.66 -16.13
C LYS A 88 12.34 -2.62 -16.29
N GLN A 89 11.23 -2.40 -15.58
CA GLN A 89 9.95 -2.64 -16.28
C GLN A 89 9.76 -1.46 -17.21
N GLY A 90 9.78 -1.71 -18.53
CA GLY A 90 9.59 -0.68 -19.55
C GLY A 90 8.41 0.22 -19.18
N ALA A 91 8.51 1.51 -19.51
CA ALA A 91 7.50 2.51 -19.21
C ALA A 91 6.14 2.08 -19.79
N HIS A 92 5.41 1.25 -19.04
CA HIS A 92 4.04 0.92 -19.33
C HIS A 92 3.24 2.17 -19.02
N ALA A 93 2.45 2.63 -19.99
CA ALA A 93 1.58 3.79 -19.80
C ALA A 93 0.78 3.61 -18.51
N CYS A 94 1.04 4.49 -17.54
CA CYS A 94 0.30 4.50 -16.29
C CYS A 94 -1.09 5.02 -16.60
N HIS A 95 -2.08 4.13 -16.61
CA HIS A 95 -3.49 4.50 -16.84
C HIS A 95 -4.19 4.99 -15.58
N GLU A 96 -3.47 5.12 -14.46
CA GLU A 96 -4.00 5.59 -13.19
C GLU A 96 -4.70 6.96 -13.31
N PRO A 97 -4.16 7.99 -14.00
CA PRO A 97 -4.86 9.25 -14.17
C PRO A 97 -6.20 9.10 -14.92
N LYS A 98 -6.22 8.24 -15.95
CA LYS A 98 -7.45 7.96 -16.72
C LYS A 98 -8.49 7.23 -15.87
N ALA A 99 -8.06 6.25 -15.07
CA ALA A 99 -8.93 5.52 -14.16
C ALA A 99 -9.54 6.42 -13.08
N LYS A 100 -8.73 7.34 -12.50
CA LYS A 100 -9.20 8.34 -11.53
C LYS A 100 -10.20 9.33 -12.15
N GLN A 101 -9.93 9.76 -13.39
CA GLN A 101 -10.86 10.61 -14.13
C GLN A 101 -12.19 9.89 -14.36
N GLU A 102 -12.17 8.67 -14.91
CA GLU A 102 -13.38 7.90 -15.19
C GLU A 102 -14.16 7.56 -13.91
N TYR A 103 -13.47 7.28 -12.80
CA TYR A 103 -14.10 7.14 -11.48
C TYR A 103 -14.84 8.42 -11.06
N THR A 104 -14.20 9.58 -11.20
CA THR A 104 -14.78 10.89 -10.83
C THR A 104 -16.00 11.19 -11.69
N GLU A 105 -15.92 10.94 -13.00
CA GLU A 105 -17.04 11.12 -13.94
C GLU A 105 -18.24 10.22 -13.63
N ARG A 106 -17.99 8.95 -13.25
CA ARG A 106 -19.05 7.98 -12.93
C ARG A 106 -19.73 8.21 -11.59
N THR A 107 -18.97 8.69 -10.59
CA THR A 107 -19.45 8.77 -9.20
C THR A 107 -19.79 10.20 -8.77
N GLY A 108 -19.27 11.22 -9.47
CA GLY A 108 -19.31 12.61 -9.03
C GLY A 108 -18.39 12.92 -7.85
N VAL A 109 -17.61 11.94 -7.37
CA VAL A 109 -16.78 12.09 -6.17
C VAL A 109 -15.40 12.62 -6.54
N THR A 110 -14.99 13.71 -5.88
CA THR A 110 -13.65 14.28 -6.06
C THR A 110 -12.62 13.50 -5.27
N ILE A 111 -11.50 13.17 -5.92
CA ILE A 111 -10.37 12.51 -5.28
C ILE A 111 -9.41 13.58 -4.74
N GLN A 112 -9.18 13.58 -3.44
CA GLN A 112 -8.14 14.37 -2.80
C GLN A 112 -6.80 13.63 -2.84
N GLU A 113 -5.78 14.25 -3.43
CA GLU A 113 -4.41 13.73 -3.40
C GLU A 113 -3.87 13.74 -1.96
N ARG A 114 -3.18 12.65 -1.59
CA ARG A 114 -2.56 12.48 -0.26
C ARG A 114 -1.09 12.08 -0.39
N GLY A 115 -0.33 12.33 0.67
CA GLY A 115 1.07 11.95 0.79
C GLY A 115 1.30 10.59 1.44
N VAL A 116 2.36 10.50 2.25
CA VAL A 116 2.71 9.31 3.01
C VAL A 116 2.12 9.39 4.42
N PHE A 117 1.36 8.38 4.80
CA PHE A 117 0.92 8.12 6.16
C PHE A 117 1.91 7.20 6.87
N LEU A 118 2.19 7.46 8.14
CA LEU A 118 3.18 6.73 8.93
C LEU A 118 2.57 6.17 10.23
N SER A 119 3.03 4.99 10.65
CA SER A 119 2.73 4.45 12.00
C SER A 119 3.39 5.28 13.09
N ASP A 120 2.99 5.11 14.35
CA ASP A 120 3.63 5.80 15.50
C ASP A 120 5.12 5.49 15.60
N SER A 121 5.51 4.25 15.33
CA SER A 121 6.90 3.82 15.27
C SER A 121 7.68 4.40 14.09
N GLY A 122 7.01 5.04 13.13
CA GLY A 122 7.57 5.49 11.86
C GLY A 122 8.02 4.37 10.92
N LEU A 123 8.19 3.12 11.39
CA LEU A 123 8.71 2.01 10.57
C LEU A 123 7.79 1.64 9.40
N LEU A 124 6.47 1.72 9.63
CA LEU A 124 5.47 1.39 8.63
C LEU A 124 5.01 2.67 7.93
N GLY A 125 4.77 2.58 6.63
CA GLY A 125 4.23 3.67 5.85
C GLY A 125 3.28 3.23 4.75
N GLY A 126 2.44 4.14 4.29
CA GLY A 126 1.42 3.87 3.29
C GLY A 126 1.11 5.13 2.49
N SER A 127 0.69 4.95 1.25
CA SER A 127 0.19 6.05 0.43
C SER A 127 -0.98 5.48 -0.35
N PRO A 128 -2.24 5.73 0.06
CA PRO A 128 -3.37 5.44 -0.81
C PRO A 128 -3.28 6.32 -2.06
N ASP A 129 -3.95 5.92 -3.14
CA ASP A 129 -3.94 6.71 -4.38
C ASP A 129 -4.74 8.02 -4.25
N GLY A 130 -5.51 8.15 -3.17
CA GLY A 130 -6.16 9.38 -2.72
C GLY A 130 -7.15 9.11 -1.60
N MET A 131 -7.90 10.14 -1.23
CA MET A 131 -9.08 10.04 -0.37
C MET A 131 -10.30 10.57 -1.09
N VAL A 132 -11.44 9.90 -0.91
CA VAL A 132 -12.72 10.27 -1.53
C VAL A 132 -13.73 10.78 -0.50
N SER A 133 -13.45 10.56 0.79
CA SER A 133 -14.04 11.26 1.95
C SER A 133 -13.08 11.15 3.14
N ASP A 134 -13.44 11.71 4.30
CA ASP A 134 -12.65 11.58 5.53
C ASP A 134 -12.51 10.12 6.00
N ASP A 135 -13.45 9.25 5.63
CA ASP A 135 -13.52 7.87 6.09
C ASP A 135 -13.32 6.84 4.97
N CYS A 136 -13.01 7.30 3.75
CA CYS A 136 -12.87 6.45 2.57
C CYS A 136 -11.63 6.81 1.74
N ILE A 137 -10.74 5.83 1.56
CA ILE A 137 -9.59 5.93 0.65
C ILE A 137 -9.94 5.39 -0.74
N ILE A 138 -9.11 5.70 -1.73
CA ILE A 138 -9.14 5.07 -3.05
C ILE A 138 -7.82 4.39 -3.36
N GLU A 139 -7.89 3.20 -3.96
CA GLU A 139 -6.75 2.46 -4.50
C GLU A 139 -7.08 2.03 -5.94
N VAL A 140 -6.21 2.38 -6.88
CA VAL A 140 -6.41 2.22 -8.32
C VAL A 140 -5.45 1.17 -8.85
N LYS A 141 -6.00 0.17 -9.54
CA LYS A 141 -5.22 -0.89 -10.20
C LYS A 141 -5.52 -0.92 -11.68
N CYS A 142 -4.48 -0.85 -12.49
CA CYS A 142 -4.54 -0.97 -13.95
C CYS A 142 -3.75 -2.20 -14.43
N PRO A 143 -4.30 -3.43 -14.29
CA PRO A 143 -3.56 -4.65 -14.60
C PRO A 143 -3.22 -4.78 -16.08
N TYR A 144 -1.95 -4.56 -16.43
CA TYR A 144 -1.45 -4.67 -17.81
C TYR A 144 -1.72 -6.05 -18.45
N ALA A 145 -1.68 -7.12 -17.64
CA ALA A 145 -1.98 -8.48 -18.09
C ALA A 145 -3.46 -8.71 -18.48
N ALA A 146 -4.35 -7.79 -18.10
CA ALA A 146 -5.78 -7.82 -18.41
C ALA A 146 -6.20 -6.72 -19.41
N ARG A 147 -5.25 -6.02 -20.06
CA ARG A 147 -5.54 -4.89 -20.95
C ARG A 147 -6.45 -5.19 -22.16
N THR A 148 -6.67 -6.46 -22.48
CA THR A 148 -7.53 -6.91 -23.59
C THR A 148 -8.73 -7.73 -23.11
N LYS A 149 -9.07 -7.65 -21.83
CA LYS A 149 -10.14 -8.40 -21.17
C LYS A 149 -10.94 -7.44 -20.29
N THR A 150 -12.24 -7.70 -20.13
CA THR A 150 -12.99 -7.05 -19.04
C THR A 150 -12.49 -7.56 -17.69
N ASN A 151 -12.81 -6.86 -16.61
CA ASN A 151 -12.47 -7.31 -15.26
C ASN A 151 -13.09 -8.68 -14.94
N LEU A 152 -14.31 -8.94 -15.42
CA LEU A 152 -14.97 -10.24 -15.26
C LEU A 152 -14.22 -11.37 -15.97
N GLN A 153 -13.84 -11.17 -17.24
CA GLN A 153 -13.05 -12.13 -18.00
C GLN A 153 -11.63 -12.31 -17.41
N ALA A 154 -11.06 -11.26 -16.83
CA ALA A 154 -9.77 -11.36 -16.16
C ALA A 154 -9.86 -12.20 -14.88
N ALA A 155 -10.97 -12.11 -14.14
CA ALA A 155 -11.22 -12.85 -12.90
C ALA A 155 -11.40 -14.36 -13.09
N GLU A 156 -11.68 -14.84 -14.31
CA GLU A 156 -11.66 -16.27 -14.65
C GLU A 156 -10.26 -16.89 -14.49
N ARG A 157 -9.21 -16.08 -14.54
CA ARG A 157 -7.84 -16.55 -14.33
C ARG A 157 -7.53 -16.71 -12.84
N LYS A 158 -7.01 -17.89 -12.48
CA LYS A 158 -6.61 -18.19 -11.09
C LYS A 158 -5.57 -17.23 -10.53
N ASP A 159 -4.67 -16.71 -11.36
CA ASP A 159 -3.59 -15.80 -10.98
C ASP A 159 -4.00 -14.31 -10.95
N PHE A 160 -5.23 -13.97 -11.38
CA PHE A 160 -5.75 -12.62 -11.22
C PHE A 160 -6.14 -12.35 -9.77
N PHE A 161 -6.07 -11.08 -9.35
CA PHE A 161 -6.29 -10.74 -7.94
C PHE A 161 -7.77 -10.56 -7.57
N LEU A 162 -8.66 -10.40 -8.54
CA LEU A 162 -10.09 -10.51 -8.34
C LEU A 162 -10.58 -11.94 -8.60
N GLU A 163 -11.69 -12.29 -7.97
CA GLU A 163 -12.48 -13.50 -8.25
C GLU A 163 -13.97 -13.18 -8.26
N LEU A 164 -14.74 -14.00 -8.95
CA LEU A 164 -16.19 -13.96 -8.87
C LEU A 164 -16.64 -14.65 -7.59
N ASP A 165 -17.48 -13.98 -6.82
CA ASP A 165 -18.16 -14.59 -5.69
C ASP A 165 -19.37 -15.39 -6.22
N GLU A 166 -19.33 -16.71 -6.11
CA GLU A 166 -20.37 -17.60 -6.67
C GLU A 166 -21.75 -17.42 -6.02
N VAL A 167 -21.81 -16.86 -4.81
CA VAL A 167 -23.07 -16.66 -4.08
C VAL A 167 -23.74 -15.36 -4.52
N THR A 168 -22.98 -14.27 -4.59
CA THR A 168 -23.51 -12.94 -4.93
C THR A 168 -23.45 -12.63 -6.41
N GLY A 169 -22.65 -13.36 -7.19
CA GLY A 169 -22.36 -13.06 -8.59
C GLY A 169 -21.52 -11.79 -8.79
N LEU A 170 -20.92 -11.24 -7.73
CA LEU A 170 -20.14 -10.00 -7.77
C LEU A 170 -18.64 -10.29 -7.73
N LEU A 171 -17.84 -9.40 -8.33
CA LEU A 171 -16.39 -9.46 -8.20
C LEU A 171 -15.96 -9.08 -6.78
N LYS A 172 -14.99 -9.81 -6.23
CA LYS A 172 -14.33 -9.50 -4.95
C LYS A 172 -12.81 -9.61 -5.05
N LEU A 173 -12.11 -8.86 -4.20
CA LEU A 173 -10.67 -8.96 -4.05
C LEU A 173 -10.30 -10.20 -3.22
N LYS A 174 -9.37 -11.01 -3.72
CA LYS A 174 -8.80 -12.15 -2.99
C LYS A 174 -8.08 -11.67 -1.73
N GLN A 175 -8.53 -12.12 -0.56
CA GLN A 175 -7.91 -11.73 0.73
C GLN A 175 -6.48 -12.25 0.91
N THR A 176 -6.08 -13.25 0.12
CA THR A 176 -4.71 -13.80 0.10
C THR A 176 -3.75 -13.03 -0.82
N HIS A 177 -4.28 -12.08 -1.60
CA HIS A 177 -3.50 -11.31 -2.57
C HIS A 177 -2.81 -10.11 -1.92
N ASN A 178 -1.65 -9.72 -2.45
CA ASN A 178 -0.85 -8.63 -1.90
C ASN A 178 -1.61 -7.28 -1.89
N HIS A 179 -2.48 -7.04 -2.88
CA HIS A 179 -3.31 -5.83 -2.93
C HIS A 179 -4.29 -5.74 -1.76
N TRP A 180 -4.80 -6.88 -1.24
CA TRP A 180 -5.67 -6.85 -0.06
C TRP A 180 -4.89 -6.37 1.17
N HIS A 181 -3.70 -6.93 1.40
CA HIS A 181 -2.83 -6.48 2.50
C HIS A 181 -2.39 -5.02 2.35
N GLN A 182 -2.18 -4.55 1.11
CA GLN A 182 -1.88 -3.15 0.83
C GLN A 182 -3.05 -2.24 1.25
N ILE A 183 -4.28 -2.58 0.84
CA ILE A 183 -5.48 -1.80 1.17
C ILE A 183 -5.69 -1.78 2.68
N GLN A 184 -5.65 -2.94 3.35
CA GLN A 184 -5.78 -3.00 4.80
C GLN A 184 -4.70 -2.20 5.54
N GLY A 185 -3.47 -2.21 5.01
CA GLY A 185 -2.38 -1.38 5.51
C GLY A 185 -2.65 0.12 5.37
N ASN A 186 -3.11 0.56 4.20
CA ASN A 186 -3.48 1.97 3.98
C ASN A 186 -4.68 2.38 4.85
N LEU A 187 -5.71 1.54 4.99
CA LEU A 187 -6.85 1.80 5.88
C LEU A 187 -6.39 1.97 7.33
N HIS A 188 -5.55 1.06 7.81
CA HIS A 188 -4.98 1.14 9.14
C HIS A 188 -4.20 2.45 9.38
N LEU A 189 -3.33 2.83 8.44
CA LEU A 189 -2.46 4.00 8.57
C LEU A 189 -3.20 5.34 8.42
N THR A 190 -4.31 5.34 7.68
CA THR A 190 -5.13 6.54 7.45
C THR A 190 -6.22 6.71 8.51
N GLY A 191 -6.63 5.61 9.15
CA GLY A 191 -7.78 5.59 10.06
C GLY A 191 -9.13 5.48 9.34
N ALA A 192 -9.14 5.30 8.01
CA ALA A 192 -10.36 5.16 7.21
C ALA A 192 -10.99 3.77 7.37
N ASN A 193 -12.32 3.70 7.35
CA ASN A 193 -13.08 2.46 7.50
C ASN A 193 -13.17 1.66 6.20
N ASN A 194 -13.14 2.30 5.03
CA ASN A 194 -13.29 1.60 3.75
C ASN A 194 -12.43 2.18 2.63
N CYS A 195 -12.29 1.38 1.58
CA CYS A 195 -11.54 1.70 0.38
C CYS A 195 -12.40 1.42 -0.85
N HIS A 196 -12.48 2.41 -1.75
CA HIS A 196 -12.88 2.17 -3.13
C HIS A 196 -11.68 1.62 -3.91
N LEU A 197 -11.67 0.31 -4.13
CA LEU A 197 -10.76 -0.32 -5.07
C LEU A 197 -11.28 -0.15 -6.49
N VAL A 198 -10.62 0.71 -7.25
CA VAL A 198 -10.90 0.92 -8.68
C VAL A 198 -10.02 -0.01 -9.48
N VAL A 199 -10.62 -0.89 -10.28
CA VAL A 199 -9.87 -1.74 -11.22
C VAL A 199 -10.26 -1.36 -12.63
N TRP A 200 -9.27 -0.83 -13.35
CA TRP A 200 -9.47 -0.27 -14.68
C TRP A 200 -8.76 -1.10 -15.73
N THR A 201 -9.50 -1.48 -16.76
CA THR A 201 -8.98 -1.98 -18.03
C THR A 201 -9.42 -1.04 -19.15
N PRO A 202 -8.81 -1.10 -20.34
CA PRO A 202 -9.32 -0.35 -21.49
C PRO A 202 -10.75 -0.73 -21.90
N LEU A 203 -11.29 -1.86 -21.42
CA LEU A 203 -12.61 -2.37 -21.78
C LEU A 203 -13.68 -1.99 -20.74
N ASP A 204 -13.31 -1.86 -19.47
CA ASP A 204 -14.23 -1.56 -18.38
C ASP A 204 -13.52 -1.04 -17.12
N LEU A 205 -14.31 -0.38 -16.26
CA LEU A 205 -13.92 0.00 -14.90
C LEU A 205 -14.91 -0.63 -13.91
N VAL A 206 -14.38 -1.27 -12.88
CA VAL A 206 -15.15 -1.75 -11.73
C VAL A 206 -14.71 -1.05 -10.46
N ILE A 207 -15.65 -0.79 -9.56
CA ILE A 207 -15.41 -0.20 -8.24
C ILE A 207 -15.85 -1.24 -7.22
N LEU A 208 -14.91 -1.69 -6.39
CA LEU A 208 -15.16 -2.63 -5.31
C LEU A 208 -14.98 -1.91 -3.98
N GLU A 209 -15.92 -2.08 -3.07
CA GLU A 209 -15.77 -1.57 -1.71
C GLU A 209 -15.06 -2.61 -0.84
N THR A 210 -13.96 -2.21 -0.19
CA THR A 210 -13.20 -3.06 0.73
C THR A 210 -13.13 -2.40 2.10
N PHE A 211 -13.70 -3.06 3.11
CA PHE A 211 -13.73 -2.55 4.48
C PHE A 211 -12.49 -2.96 5.27
N TYR A 212 -12.12 -2.12 6.22
CA TYR A 212 -11.11 -2.43 7.22
C TYR A 212 -11.53 -3.65 8.03
N LYS A 213 -10.57 -4.49 8.37
CA LYS A 213 -10.76 -5.67 9.21
C LYS A 213 -9.97 -5.48 10.48
N ASP A 214 -10.64 -5.41 11.62
CA ASP A 214 -10.00 -5.23 12.94
C ASP A 214 -8.98 -6.32 13.25
N CYS A 215 -9.19 -7.53 12.70
CA CYS A 215 -8.24 -8.62 12.83
C CYS A 215 -6.94 -8.43 12.05
N PHE A 216 -6.84 -7.42 11.17
CA PHE A 216 -5.67 -7.20 10.33
C PHE A 216 -4.40 -6.93 11.15
N LEU A 217 -4.45 -6.00 12.10
CA LEU A 217 -3.30 -5.70 12.95
C LEU A 217 -2.92 -6.86 13.88
N PRO A 218 -3.84 -7.46 14.65
CA PRO A 218 -3.54 -8.66 15.44
C PRO A 218 -3.00 -9.80 14.56
N HIS A 219 -3.48 -9.94 13.33
CA HIS A 219 -2.97 -10.93 12.39
C HIS A 219 -1.54 -10.63 11.95
N ILE A 220 -1.19 -9.36 11.70
CA ILE A 220 0.20 -8.93 11.45
C ILE A 220 1.07 -9.24 12.66
N LEU A 221 0.66 -8.77 13.84
CA LEU A 221 1.44 -8.89 15.07
C LEU A 221 1.59 -10.34 15.54
N SER A 222 0.60 -11.20 15.30
CA SER A 222 0.68 -12.64 15.62
C SER A 222 1.65 -13.42 14.74
N GLN A 223 2.02 -12.85 13.59
CA GLN A 223 2.93 -13.50 12.67
C GLN A 223 4.36 -13.04 12.90
N MET A 224 4.58 -11.75 13.23
CA MET A 224 5.89 -11.15 13.50
C MET A 224 6.52 -11.65 14.80
#